data_AF-A0A558R1L7-F1
#
_entry.id   AF-A0A558R1L7-F1
#
_cell.length_a   1.000
_cell.length_b   1.000
_cell.length_c   1.000
_cell.angle_alpha   90.00
_cell.angle_beta   90.00
_cell.angle_gamma   90.00
#
_symmetry.space_group_name_H-M   'P 1'
#
loop_
_entity.id
_entity.type
_entity.pdbx_description
1 polymer ?
#
loop_
_entity_poly.entity_id
_entity_poly.type
_entity_poly.pdbx_seq_one_letter_code
_entity_poly.pdbx_strand_id
1 'polypeptide(L)'
;MATVELTIAGRRHELACRDGEEAHLRGIAAMVDAKANEAARSMGGMSEARQMLFAALMMADELNDARAAAARAAAAPPETDPAIIDVVEWMAGRIEQLSALIDTAPSPAGAPPADPVVDAPPSRVETSPDSA
;
A
#
# COMPACT_ATOMS: atom_id res chain seq x y z
N MET A 1 -13.01 34.75 -3.41
CA MET A 1 -13.84 34.25 -2.29
C MET A 1 -15.23 34.09 -2.85
N ALA A 2 -15.64 32.84 -3.03
CA ALA A 2 -16.91 32.48 -3.60
C ALA A 2 -17.84 31.94 -2.51
N THR A 3 -19.14 32.02 -2.77
CA THR A 3 -20.18 31.37 -1.96
C THR A 3 -20.93 30.40 -2.85
N VAL A 4 -21.23 29.21 -2.33
CA VAL A 4 -22.06 28.22 -3.00
C VAL A 4 -23.34 28.00 -2.21
N GLU A 5 -24.48 28.11 -2.89
CA GLU A 5 -25.79 27.71 -2.35
C GLU A 5 -26.00 26.22 -2.61
N LEU A 6 -26.34 25.47 -1.56
CA LEU A 6 -26.58 24.04 -1.56
C LEU A 6 -27.98 23.76 -1.03
N THR A 7 -28.64 22.74 -1.57
CA THR A 7 -29.92 22.26 -1.05
C THR A 7 -29.74 20.84 -0.52
N ILE A 8 -30.01 20.62 0.76
CA ILE A 8 -29.88 19.32 1.44
C ILE A 8 -31.13 19.10 2.28
N ALA A 9 -31.77 17.93 2.15
CA ALA A 9 -33.01 17.59 2.83
C ALA A 9 -34.13 18.65 2.66
N GLY A 10 -34.17 19.29 1.49
CA GLY A 10 -35.12 20.37 1.17
C GLY A 10 -34.81 21.72 1.83
N ARG A 11 -33.63 21.90 2.42
CA ARG A 11 -33.19 23.15 3.07
C ARG A 11 -31.99 23.74 2.35
N ARG A 12 -31.97 25.07 2.25
CA ARG A 12 -30.87 25.82 1.62
C ARG A 12 -29.79 26.16 2.64
N HIS A 13 -28.54 25.95 2.24
CA HIS A 13 -27.34 26.25 3.00
C HIS A 13 -26.37 27.05 2.12
N GLU A 14 -25.86 28.17 2.63
CA GLU A 14 -24.79 28.92 1.98
C GLU A 14 -23.45 28.58 2.65
N LEU A 15 -22.47 28.18 1.84
CA LEU A 15 -21.11 27.89 2.30
C LEU A 15 -20.11 28.78 1.57
N ALA A 16 -19.21 29.39 2.33
CA ALA A 16 -18.04 30.05 1.80
C ALA A 16 -17.05 28.99 1.30
N CYS A 17 -16.50 29.19 0.10
CA CYS A 17 -15.57 28.25 -0.53
C CYS A 17 -14.50 28.99 -1.34
N ARG A 18 -13.48 28.25 -1.76
CA ARG A 18 -12.46 28.78 -2.67
C ARG A 18 -13.03 28.80 -4.09
N ASP A 19 -12.55 29.77 -4.86
CA ASP A 19 -12.94 29.91 -6.27
C ASP A 19 -12.54 28.61 -7.02
N GLY A 20 -13.50 27.95 -7.67
CA GLY A 20 -13.31 26.68 -8.37
C GLY A 20 -13.65 25.42 -7.56
N GLU A 21 -13.98 25.52 -6.28
CA GLU A 21 -14.38 24.38 -5.42
C GLU A 21 -15.91 24.11 -5.46
N GLU A 22 -16.69 24.99 -6.10
CA GLU A 22 -18.14 24.98 -6.03
C GLU A 22 -18.75 23.69 -6.57
N ALA A 23 -18.19 23.15 -7.66
CA ALA A 23 -18.64 21.90 -8.27
C ALA A 23 -18.38 20.69 -7.34
N HIS A 24 -17.23 20.67 -6.66
CA HIS A 24 -16.89 19.61 -5.72
C HIS A 24 -17.84 19.62 -4.52
N LEU A 25 -18.09 20.81 -3.94
CA LEU A 25 -19.03 20.98 -2.83
C LEU A 25 -20.47 20.61 -3.20
N ARG A 26 -20.93 20.95 -4.41
CA ARG A 26 -22.24 20.48 -4.91
C ARG A 26 -22.30 18.96 -5.01
N GLY A 27 -21.22 18.31 -5.46
CA GLY A 27 -21.12 16.86 -5.50
C GLY A 27 -21.22 16.23 -4.10
N ILE A 28 -20.48 16.77 -3.13
CA ILE A 28 -20.56 16.33 -1.73
C ILE A 28 -21.96 16.56 -1.16
N ALA A 29 -22.56 17.72 -1.39
CA ALA A 29 -23.90 18.04 -0.93
C ALA A 29 -24.95 17.08 -1.48
N ALA A 30 -24.83 16.67 -2.75
CA ALA A 30 -25.72 15.69 -3.36
C ALA A 30 -25.62 14.30 -2.69
N MET A 31 -24.41 13.89 -2.27
CA MET A 31 -24.24 12.64 -1.50
C MET A 31 -24.92 12.73 -0.13
N VAL A 32 -24.75 13.85 0.57
CA VAL A 32 -25.41 14.08 1.87
C VAL A 32 -26.92 14.13 1.71
N ASP A 33 -27.44 14.80 0.68
CA ASP A 33 -28.88 14.90 0.39
C ASP A 33 -29.48 13.52 0.08
N ALA A 34 -28.81 12.71 -0.75
CA ALA A 34 -29.23 11.34 -1.03
C ALA A 34 -29.37 10.52 0.27
N LYS A 35 -28.38 10.63 1.16
CA LYS A 35 -28.40 9.90 2.42
C LYS A 35 -29.45 10.42 3.41
N ALA A 36 -29.64 11.73 3.48
CA ALA A 36 -30.70 12.35 4.26
C ALA A 36 -32.09 11.90 3.78
N ASN A 37 -32.29 11.82 2.46
CA ASN A 37 -33.55 11.34 1.87
C ASN A 37 -33.78 9.84 2.16
N GLU A 38 -32.72 9.02 2.14
CA GLU A 38 -32.78 7.62 2.56
C GLU A 38 -33.23 7.48 4.03
N ALA A 39 -32.62 8.26 4.93
CA ALA A 39 -32.98 8.30 6.35
C ALA A 39 -34.44 8.74 6.59
N ALA A 40 -34.95 9.70 5.81
CA ALA A 40 -36.34 10.14 5.93
C ALA A 40 -37.34 9.08 5.46
N ARG A 41 -37.01 8.30 4.42
CA ARG A 41 -37.89 7.26 3.88
C ARG A 41 -38.08 6.08 4.85
N SER A 42 -37.04 5.72 5.61
CA SER A 42 -37.07 4.55 6.48
C SER A 42 -37.85 4.77 7.78
N MET A 43 -37.91 6.01 8.28
CA MET A 43 -38.41 6.30 9.63
C MET A 43 -39.58 7.30 9.67
N GLY A 44 -39.84 8.04 8.59
CA GLY A 44 -40.95 8.98 8.46
C GLY A 44 -40.84 10.24 9.35
N GLY A 45 -41.40 11.36 8.88
CA GLY A 45 -41.76 12.54 9.67
C GLY A 45 -40.74 13.01 10.72
N MET A 46 -39.46 13.12 10.36
CA MET A 46 -38.39 13.50 11.29
C MET A 46 -38.02 14.97 11.19
N SER A 47 -37.55 15.55 12.29
CA SER A 47 -36.92 16.87 12.25
C SER A 47 -35.63 16.81 11.44
N GLU A 48 -35.29 17.93 10.80
CA GLU A 48 -34.06 18.10 10.01
C GLU A 48 -32.81 17.65 10.78
N ALA A 49 -32.68 18.05 12.05
CA ALA A 49 -31.55 17.67 12.89
C ALA A 49 -31.45 16.14 13.07
N ARG A 50 -32.58 15.44 13.23
CA ARG A 50 -32.61 13.98 13.35
C ARG A 50 -32.30 13.31 12.02
N GLN A 51 -32.82 13.85 10.91
CA GLN A 51 -32.53 13.36 9.56
C GLN A 51 -31.04 13.45 9.23
N MET A 52 -30.41 14.60 9.54
CA MET A 52 -28.98 14.81 9.35
C MET A 52 -28.13 13.93 10.28
N LEU A 53 -28.57 13.70 11.53
CA LEU A 53 -27.91 12.76 12.44
C LEU A 53 -27.88 11.34 11.84
N PHE A 54 -29.02 10.84 11.36
CA PHE A 54 -29.07 9.52 10.74
C PHE A 54 -28.24 9.47 9.46
N ALA A 55 -28.28 10.50 8.62
CA ALA A 55 -27.45 10.56 7.43
C ALA A 55 -25.96 10.49 7.76
N ALA A 56 -25.52 11.23 8.79
CA ALA A 56 -24.14 11.20 9.27
C ALA A 56 -23.74 9.82 9.80
N LEU A 57 -24.61 9.16 10.58
CA LEU A 57 -24.35 7.81 11.09
C LEU A 57 -24.20 6.77 9.97
N MET A 58 -25.06 6.84 8.94
CA MET A 58 -24.99 5.91 7.81
C MET A 58 -23.73 6.12 6.98
N MET A 59 -23.34 7.37 6.70
CA MET A 59 -22.07 7.65 6.01
C MET A 59 -20.85 7.22 6.86
N ALA A 60 -20.93 7.35 8.19
CA ALA A 60 -19.87 6.89 9.08
C ALA A 60 -19.73 5.37 9.07
N ASP A 61 -20.84 4.63 8.99
CA ASP A 61 -20.85 3.17 8.86
C ASP A 61 -20.21 2.72 7.53
N GLU A 62 -20.61 3.33 6.41
CA GLU A 62 -20.01 3.07 5.10
C GLU A 62 -18.49 3.37 5.08
N LEU A 63 -18.07 4.47 5.70
CA LEU A 63 -16.66 4.83 5.82
C LEU A 63 -15.90 3.83 6.71
N ASN A 64 -16.52 3.36 7.79
CA ASN A 64 -15.94 2.35 8.68
C ASN A 64 -15.73 1.03 7.94
N ASP A 65 -16.74 0.58 7.20
CA ASP A 65 -16.66 -0.63 6.39
C ASP A 65 -15.62 -0.53 5.27
N ALA A 66 -15.56 0.62 4.57
CA ALA A 66 -14.55 0.87 3.55
C ALA A 66 -13.13 0.84 4.14
N ARG A 67 -12.92 1.43 5.32
CA ARG A 67 -11.63 1.37 6.04
C ARG A 67 -11.28 -0.05 6.47
N ALA A 68 -12.24 -0.82 6.98
CA ALA A 68 -12.04 -2.20 7.37
C ALA A 68 -11.74 -3.11 6.16
N ALA A 69 -12.38 -2.86 5.01
CA ALA A 69 -12.08 -3.53 3.75
C ALA A 69 -10.67 -3.20 3.25
N ALA A 70 -10.29 -1.92 3.26
CA ALA A 70 -8.96 -1.48 2.87
C ALA A 70 -7.86 -2.07 3.77
N ALA A 71 -8.09 -2.13 5.09
CA ALA A 71 -7.16 -2.75 6.03
C ALA A 71 -7.00 -4.25 5.78
N ARG A 72 -8.10 -4.97 5.49
CA ARG A 72 -8.05 -6.40 5.12
C ARG A 72 -7.29 -6.62 3.81
N ALA A 73 -7.52 -5.78 2.80
CA ALA A 73 -6.81 -5.85 1.53
C ALA A 73 -5.30 -5.58 1.70
N ALA A 74 -4.92 -4.64 2.58
CA ALA A 74 -3.52 -4.35 2.89
C ALA A 74 -2.84 -5.46 3.71
N ALA A 75 -3.59 -6.19 4.53
CA ALA A 75 -3.09 -7.30 5.35
C ALA A 75 -3.09 -8.65 4.61
N ALA A 76 -3.76 -8.76 3.46
CA ALA A 76 -3.76 -9.98 2.67
C ALA A 76 -2.34 -10.26 2.16
N PRO A 77 -1.82 -11.51 2.31
CA PRO A 77 -0.57 -11.87 1.67
C PRO A 77 -0.70 -11.67 0.16
N PRO A 78 0.38 -11.28 -0.54
CA PRO A 78 0.33 -11.18 -2.00
C PRO A 78 -0.13 -12.53 -2.55
N GLU A 79 -1.09 -12.51 -3.49
CA GLU A 79 -1.38 -13.70 -4.29
C GLU A 79 -0.08 -14.13 -4.95
N THR A 80 0.49 -15.21 -4.44
CA THR A 80 1.72 -15.78 -4.95
C THR A 80 1.33 -16.79 -6.00
N ASP A 81 1.80 -16.57 -7.23
CA ASP A 81 1.54 -17.48 -8.35
C ASP A 81 1.93 -18.91 -7.93
N PRO A 82 1.03 -19.92 -8.08
CA PRO A 82 1.37 -21.30 -7.77
C PRO A 82 2.65 -21.78 -8.46
N ALA A 83 2.96 -21.26 -9.66
CA ALA A 83 4.22 -21.58 -10.34
C ALA A 83 5.47 -21.10 -9.56
N ILE A 84 5.37 -20.00 -8.82
CA ILE A 84 6.47 -19.51 -7.96
C ILE A 84 6.65 -20.46 -6.77
N ILE A 85 5.55 -20.97 -6.20
CA ILE A 85 5.59 -21.95 -5.11
C ILE A 85 6.32 -23.21 -5.58
N ASP A 86 5.95 -23.74 -6.75
CA ASP A 86 6.58 -24.92 -7.34
C ASP A 86 8.08 -24.72 -7.59
N VAL A 87 8.48 -23.55 -8.11
CA VAL A 87 9.89 -23.21 -8.35
C VAL A 87 10.67 -23.12 -7.03
N VAL A 88 10.08 -22.53 -5.98
CA VAL A 88 10.70 -22.45 -4.66
C VAL A 88 10.91 -23.84 -4.06
N GLU A 89 9.91 -24.73 -4.16
CA GLU A 89 10.05 -26.13 -3.70
C GLU A 89 11.14 -26.87 -4.47
N TRP A 90 11.20 -26.70 -5.80
CA TRP A 90 12.25 -27.31 -6.62
C TRP A 90 13.65 -26.82 -6.23
N MET A 91 13.82 -25.51 -6.02
CA MET A 91 15.09 -24.94 -5.58
C MET A 91 15.51 -25.47 -4.20
N ALA A 92 14.57 -25.57 -3.26
CA ALA A 92 14.83 -26.14 -1.94
C ALA A 92 15.34 -27.60 -2.06
N GLY A 93 14.67 -28.43 -2.85
CA GLY A 93 15.11 -29.81 -3.10
C GLY A 93 16.47 -29.90 -3.80
N ARG A 94 16.80 -28.96 -4.69
CA ARG A 94 18.12 -28.90 -5.34
C ARG A 94 19.23 -28.56 -4.36
N ILE A 95 18.97 -27.65 -3.42
CA ILE A 95 19.90 -27.27 -2.35
C ILE A 95 20.16 -28.46 -1.43
N GLU A 96 19.12 -29.18 -1.03
CA GLU A 96 19.28 -30.40 -0.21
C GLU A 96 20.12 -31.47 -0.91
N GLN A 97 19.89 -31.70 -2.21
CA GLN A 97 20.69 -32.64 -2.99
C GLN A 97 22.16 -32.23 -3.09
N LEU A 98 22.44 -30.93 -3.28
CA LEU A 98 23.81 -30.42 -3.28
C LEU A 98 24.48 -30.56 -1.91
N SER A 99 23.74 -30.30 -0.82
CA SER A 99 24.25 -30.47 0.54
C SER A 99 24.60 -31.93 0.82
N ALA A 100 23.75 -32.88 0.42
CA ALA A 100 24.00 -34.31 0.61
C ALA A 100 25.26 -34.79 -0.13
N LEU A 101 25.54 -34.22 -1.30
CA LEU A 101 26.77 -34.49 -2.06
C LEU A 101 28.03 -33.96 -1.36
N ILE A 102 27.92 -32.82 -0.67
CA ILE A 102 29.03 -32.24 0.10
C ILE A 102 29.28 -33.06 1.37
N ASP A 103 28.23 -33.45 2.10
CA ASP A 103 28.36 -34.23 3.34
C ASP A 103 28.88 -35.65 3.10
N THR A 104 28.57 -36.26 1.94
CA THR A 104 29.10 -37.58 1.56
C THR A 104 30.48 -37.52 0.90
N ALA A 105 31.02 -36.32 0.62
CA ALA A 105 32.38 -36.21 0.12
C ALA A 105 33.34 -36.62 1.25
N PRO A 106 34.32 -37.50 0.98
CA PRO A 106 35.29 -37.85 2.01
C PRO A 106 36.05 -36.59 2.42
N SER A 107 36.03 -36.29 3.72
CA SER A 107 36.89 -35.25 4.32
C SER A 107 38.33 -35.48 3.84
N PRO A 108 39.03 -34.46 3.31
CA PRO A 108 40.43 -34.59 2.95
C PRO A 108 41.27 -34.68 4.23
N ALA A 109 41.24 -35.85 4.87
CA ALA A 109 42.24 -36.25 5.83
C ALA A 109 43.56 -36.45 5.06
N GLY A 110 44.36 -35.39 4.99
CA GLY A 110 45.77 -35.44 4.60
C GLY A 110 46.12 -34.79 3.26
N ALA A 111 45.93 -33.47 3.13
CA ALA A 111 46.74 -32.69 2.19
C ALA A 111 47.89 -32.03 2.97
N PRO A 112 49.18 -32.17 2.56
CA PRO A 112 50.28 -31.44 3.17
C PRO A 112 50.08 -29.92 2.96
N PRO A 113 50.60 -29.05 3.85
CA PRO A 113 50.39 -27.62 3.73
C PRO A 113 51.01 -27.13 2.42
N ALA A 114 50.17 -26.58 1.54
CA ALA A 114 50.63 -25.82 0.39
C ALA A 114 51.11 -24.46 0.90
N ASP A 115 52.38 -24.13 0.65
CA ASP A 115 52.94 -22.81 0.93
C ASP A 115 52.13 -21.72 0.23
N PRO A 116 51.85 -20.57 0.88
CA PRO A 116 51.16 -19.47 0.22
C PRO A 116 52.11 -18.79 -0.78
N VAL A 117 51.88 -19.00 -2.07
CA VAL A 117 52.40 -18.10 -3.11
C VAL A 117 51.64 -16.77 -2.97
N VAL A 118 52.25 -15.83 -2.26
CA VAL A 118 51.87 -14.42 -2.26
C VAL A 118 52.31 -13.84 -3.60
N ASP A 119 51.37 -13.71 -4.53
CA ASP A 119 51.57 -12.90 -5.73
C ASP A 119 51.43 -11.42 -5.34
N ALA A 120 52.56 -10.70 -5.28
CA ALA A 120 52.60 -9.28 -5.00
C ALA A 120 52.29 -8.49 -6.29
N PRO A 121 51.32 -7.57 -6.30
CA PRO A 121 51.01 -6.78 -7.49
C PRO A 121 52.14 -5.79 -7.82
N PRO A 122 52.42 -5.50 -9.11
CA PRO A 122 53.48 -4.58 -9.49
C PRO A 122 53.11 -3.14 -9.09
N SER A 123 54.01 -2.52 -8.33
CA SER A 123 53.93 -1.13 -7.89
C SER A 123 53.99 -0.16 -9.08
N ARG A 124 52.90 0.57 -9.28
CA ARG A 124 52.78 1.69 -10.22
C ARG A 124 53.60 2.86 -9.67
N VAL A 125 54.75 3.15 -10.28
CA VAL A 125 55.48 4.40 -10.03
C VAL A 125 54.96 5.44 -11.00
N GLU A 126 54.01 6.25 -10.53
CA GLU A 126 53.75 7.57 -11.09
C GLU A 126 54.93 8.49 -10.76
N THR A 127 55.56 9.05 -11.80
CA THR A 127 56.28 10.32 -11.67
C THR A 127 55.92 11.18 -12.89
N SER A 128 54.92 12.03 -12.70
CA SER A 128 54.93 13.39 -13.28
C SER A 128 55.96 14.20 -12.48
N PRO A 129 56.60 15.31 -12.98
CA PRO A 129 55.84 16.43 -13.58
C PRO A 129 56.59 17.30 -14.63
N ASP A 130 55.79 18.20 -15.23
CA ASP A 130 56.08 19.60 -15.62
C ASP A 130 56.81 20.00 -16.92
N SER A 131 56.12 20.87 -17.66
CA SER A 131 56.53 21.98 -18.55
C SER A 131 57.76 21.86 -19.48
N ALA A 132 57.49 21.90 -20.79
CA ALA A 132 58.02 22.92 -21.74
C ALA A 132 57.26 22.86 -23.07
#